data_AF-A0A917RSU8-F1
#
_entry.id   AF-A0A917RSU8-F1
#
_cell.length_a   1.000
_cell.length_b   1.000
_cell.length_c   1.000
_cell.angle_alpha   90.00
_cell.angle_beta   90.00
_cell.angle_gamma   90.00
#
_symmetry.space_group_name_H-M   'P 1'
#
loop_
_entity.id
_entity.type
_entity.pdbx_description
1 polymer ?
#
loop_
_entity_poly.entity_id
_entity_poly.type
_entity_poly.pdbx_seq_one_letter_code
_entity_poly.pdbx_strand_id
1 'polypeptide(L)'
;MLPSRYSAASVRAEPVKLHGELNGAGRVSSTSAGKPDVDERRAGVIEPGAIDSDTLIDWYARTARDLPWRRPGVSAWQILMSEIMLQQTPVSRVEPIWREWVLRWPVPSAMAAASAGEVLRAWGKLGYPRRALRLHECARVLAAEYGDEVPDDVEVLLGLPGIGAYTARAVACFAYGQRVPVVDTNVRRVVARAVHGCGEAGNPATRDLRETEALLPARVDRAAVFSAALMELGATVCTARTPDCTRCPLPRCAWVSAGRPVAESTRRTQKYEGTDRQARGRLLDVLRAAHAPVERVRLDLAWTRDPGQRDRALDSLLVDGLIEQTGDGRFALAGEG
;
A
#
# COMPACT_ATOMS: atom_id res chain seq x y z
N MET A 1 -30.87 4.72 13.00
CA MET A 1 -31.20 4.18 11.67
C MET A 1 -30.07 4.57 10.72
N LEU A 2 -29.04 3.73 10.60
CA LEU A 2 -27.88 4.00 9.73
C LEU A 2 -28.25 3.62 8.29
N PRO A 3 -27.99 4.44 7.26
CA PRO A 3 -28.28 4.04 5.89
C PRO A 3 -27.25 2.98 5.47
N SER A 4 -27.74 1.83 5.01
CA SER A 4 -26.95 0.83 4.27
C SER A 4 -26.35 1.51 3.04
N ARG A 5 -25.01 1.54 2.91
CA ARG A 5 -24.28 2.40 1.95
C ARG A 5 -23.31 1.67 1.03
N TYR A 6 -23.50 0.37 0.81
CA TYR A 6 -22.81 -0.37 -0.26
C TYR A 6 -23.87 -1.03 -1.13
N SER A 7 -24.33 -0.32 -2.16
CA SER A 7 -25.13 -0.92 -3.23
C SER A 7 -24.16 -1.44 -4.28
N ALA A 8 -23.91 -2.74 -4.26
CA ALA A 8 -23.16 -3.42 -5.31
C ALA A 8 -24.00 -3.42 -6.60
N ALA A 9 -23.58 -2.66 -7.60
CA ALA A 9 -23.95 -2.96 -8.98
C ALA A 9 -22.98 -4.04 -9.47
N SER A 10 -23.42 -5.30 -9.49
CA SER A 10 -22.61 -6.38 -10.06
C SER A 10 -22.65 -6.27 -11.58
N VAL A 11 -21.54 -5.86 -12.20
CA VAL A 11 -21.33 -6.08 -13.63
C VAL A 11 -20.54 -7.37 -13.75
N ARG A 12 -21.18 -8.43 -14.26
CA ARG A 12 -20.48 -9.67 -14.59
C ARG A 12 -19.60 -9.41 -15.79
N ALA A 13 -18.29 -9.30 -15.58
CA ALA A 13 -17.32 -9.42 -16.67
C ALA A 13 -17.28 -10.89 -17.13
N GLU A 14 -17.55 -11.13 -18.42
CA GLU A 14 -17.37 -12.45 -19.02
C GLU A 14 -15.87 -12.81 -19.09
N PRO A 15 -15.49 -14.09 -18.88
CA PRO A 15 -14.09 -14.48 -18.91
C PRO A 15 -13.53 -14.42 -20.34
N VAL A 16 -12.53 -13.56 -20.54
CA VAL A 16 -11.70 -13.56 -21.75
C VAL A 16 -10.81 -14.81 -21.73
N LYS A 17 -11.01 -15.71 -22.70
CA LYS A 17 -10.18 -16.91 -22.91
C LYS A 17 -8.81 -16.51 -23.47
N LEU A 18 -7.78 -16.60 -22.65
CA LEU A 18 -6.39 -16.58 -23.11
C LEU A 18 -6.03 -17.96 -23.68
N HIS A 19 -6.00 -18.07 -25.01
CA HIS A 19 -5.36 -19.19 -25.70
C HIS A 19 -3.86 -18.89 -25.86
N GLY A 20 -3.02 -19.69 -25.20
CA GLY A 20 -1.57 -19.69 -25.39
C GLY A 20 -1.06 -21.12 -25.33
N GLU A 21 -0.67 -21.65 -26.48
CA GLU A 21 -0.11 -22.99 -26.67
C GLU A 21 1.23 -23.15 -25.93
N LEU A 22 1.37 -24.21 -25.14
CA LEU A 22 2.63 -24.62 -24.53
C LEU A 22 3.18 -25.84 -25.26
N ASN A 23 4.31 -25.67 -25.95
CA ASN A 23 5.19 -26.75 -26.39
C ASN A 23 6.56 -26.54 -25.75
N GLY A 24 7.09 -27.58 -25.10
CA GLY A 24 8.51 -27.63 -24.71
C GLY A 24 8.80 -28.41 -23.44
N ALA A 25 9.10 -29.70 -23.60
CA ALA A 25 9.50 -30.63 -22.55
C ALA A 25 10.81 -30.22 -21.84
N GLY A 26 10.86 -30.40 -20.52
CA GLY A 26 12.07 -30.16 -19.72
C GLY A 26 12.02 -30.77 -18.32
N ARG A 27 12.49 -32.02 -18.21
CA ARG A 27 13.01 -32.77 -17.04
C ARG A 27 12.45 -32.47 -15.64
N VAL A 28 11.76 -33.48 -15.11
CA VAL A 28 11.38 -33.65 -13.70
C VAL A 28 12.64 -33.85 -12.84
N SER A 29 12.93 -32.90 -11.95
CA SER A 29 13.87 -33.06 -10.84
C SER A 29 13.07 -33.21 -9.53
N SER A 30 13.26 -34.35 -8.88
CA SER A 30 12.68 -34.74 -7.59
C SER A 30 12.91 -33.69 -6.50
N THR A 31 11.84 -33.06 -6.01
CA THR A 31 11.86 -32.25 -4.80
C THR A 31 11.64 -33.15 -3.58
N SER A 32 12.61 -33.12 -2.67
CA SER A 32 12.52 -33.73 -1.35
C SER A 32 11.36 -33.09 -0.58
N ALA A 33 10.52 -33.92 0.03
CA ALA A 33 9.51 -33.48 0.98
C ALA A 33 10.23 -32.85 2.20
N GLY A 34 10.24 -31.52 2.25
CA GLY A 34 10.72 -30.76 3.40
C GLY A 34 9.85 -31.06 4.62
N LYS A 35 10.48 -31.44 5.74
CA LYS A 35 9.78 -31.58 7.02
C LYS A 35 9.16 -30.23 7.42
N PRO A 36 7.93 -30.22 7.99
CA PRO A 36 7.29 -28.98 8.42
C PRO A 36 8.09 -28.32 9.54
N ASP A 37 8.20 -27.00 9.43
CA ASP A 37 8.86 -26.12 10.37
C ASP A 37 8.22 -26.25 11.76
N VAL A 38 9.05 -26.18 12.81
CA VAL A 38 8.62 -26.37 14.20
C VAL A 38 7.66 -25.24 14.64
N ASP A 39 7.63 -24.12 13.92
CA ASP A 39 6.74 -22.97 14.16
C ASP A 39 5.29 -23.19 13.67
N GLU A 40 5.03 -24.14 12.76
CA GLU A 40 3.65 -24.45 12.32
C GLU A 40 2.82 -25.15 13.41
N ARG A 41 3.49 -25.81 14.37
CA ARG A 41 2.83 -26.56 15.46
C ARG A 41 2.30 -25.68 16.60
N ARG A 42 2.51 -24.36 16.55
CA ARG A 42 2.00 -23.37 17.52
C ARG A 42 1.06 -22.34 16.91
N ALA A 43 0.50 -22.59 15.72
CA ALA A 43 -0.66 -21.84 15.26
C ALA A 43 -1.87 -22.20 16.13
N GLY A 44 -1.96 -21.59 17.31
CA GLY A 44 -3.19 -21.62 18.10
C GLY A 44 -4.31 -21.10 17.22
N VAL A 45 -5.39 -21.86 17.09
CA VAL A 45 -6.60 -21.41 16.41
C VAL A 45 -7.03 -20.12 17.10
N ILE A 46 -7.04 -18.99 16.40
CA ILE A 46 -7.61 -17.76 16.94
C ILE A 46 -9.10 -18.00 17.04
N GLU A 47 -9.61 -18.00 18.28
CA GLU A 47 -11.04 -18.13 18.52
C GLU A 47 -11.79 -16.95 17.88
N PRO A 48 -12.87 -17.21 17.11
CA PRO A 48 -13.75 -16.17 16.62
C PRO A 48 -14.19 -15.26 17.77
N GLY A 49 -14.07 -13.95 17.58
CA GLY A 49 -14.39 -12.96 18.62
C GLY A 49 -13.29 -12.70 19.65
N ALA A 50 -12.04 -13.17 19.43
CA ALA A 50 -10.88 -12.75 20.23
C ALA A 50 -10.70 -11.22 20.24
N ILE A 51 -11.17 -10.55 19.19
CA ILE A 51 -11.43 -9.11 19.17
C ILE A 51 -12.95 -8.90 19.07
N ASP A 52 -13.52 -8.17 20.03
CA ASP A 52 -14.92 -7.78 20.01
C ASP A 52 -15.18 -6.82 18.85
N SER A 53 -15.78 -7.35 17.79
CA SER A 53 -16.03 -6.64 16.55
C SER A 53 -17.06 -5.53 16.72
N ASP A 54 -18.09 -5.74 17.55
CA ASP A 54 -19.17 -4.77 17.71
C ASP A 54 -18.68 -3.56 18.50
N THR A 55 -17.96 -3.80 19.60
CA THR A 55 -17.32 -2.72 20.37
C THR A 55 -16.35 -1.91 19.50
N LEU A 56 -15.56 -2.58 18.64
CA LEU A 56 -14.60 -1.92 17.77
C LEU A 56 -15.28 -1.09 16.67
N ILE A 57 -16.31 -1.63 16.02
CA ILE A 57 -17.11 -0.93 15.00
C ILE A 57 -17.81 0.29 15.61
N ASP A 58 -18.41 0.14 16.78
CA ASP A 58 -19.12 1.23 17.46
C ASP A 58 -18.17 2.35 17.88
N TRP A 59 -16.98 1.99 18.36
CA TRP A 59 -15.91 2.97 18.62
C TRP A 59 -15.53 3.71 17.34
N TYR A 60 -15.27 2.99 16.24
CA TYR A 60 -14.88 3.57 14.97
C TYR A 60 -15.92 4.55 14.44
N ALA A 61 -17.22 4.22 14.54
CA ALA A 61 -18.30 5.10 14.12
C ALA A 61 -18.29 6.48 14.84
N ARG A 62 -17.74 6.56 16.06
CA ARG A 62 -17.66 7.80 16.85
C ARG A 62 -16.31 8.52 16.74
N THR A 63 -15.24 7.82 16.38
CA THR A 63 -13.87 8.34 16.50
C THR A 63 -13.05 8.33 15.21
N ALA A 64 -13.58 7.74 14.12
CA ALA A 64 -12.88 7.67 12.85
C ALA A 64 -12.44 9.06 12.38
N ARG A 65 -11.17 9.18 11.98
CA ARG A 65 -10.71 10.37 11.27
C ARG A 65 -11.50 10.55 9.97
N ASP A 66 -11.92 11.78 9.72
CA ASP A 66 -12.51 12.20 8.45
C ASP A 66 -11.43 12.27 7.37
N LEU A 67 -11.21 11.15 6.68
CA LEU A 67 -10.27 11.04 5.57
C LEU A 67 -11.04 11.04 4.25
N PRO A 68 -10.62 11.83 3.24
CA PRO A 68 -11.43 12.03 2.05
C PRO A 68 -11.70 10.74 1.27
N TRP A 69 -10.74 9.82 1.20
CA TRP A 69 -10.89 8.51 0.54
C TRP A 69 -11.79 7.52 1.30
N ARG A 70 -12.25 7.85 2.52
CA ARG A 70 -13.24 7.06 3.27
C ARG A 70 -14.66 7.60 3.13
N ARG A 71 -14.84 8.74 2.47
CA ARG A 71 -16.16 9.37 2.35
C ARG A 71 -17.03 8.61 1.33
N PRO A 72 -18.36 8.69 1.47
CA PRO A 72 -19.27 8.14 0.45
C PRO A 72 -19.01 8.77 -0.93
N GLY A 73 -19.19 7.97 -1.99
CA GLY A 73 -19.04 8.43 -3.37
C GLY A 73 -17.61 8.44 -3.91
N VAL A 74 -16.63 8.00 -3.12
CA VAL A 74 -15.26 7.77 -3.60
C VAL A 74 -15.23 6.50 -4.44
N SER A 75 -14.65 6.58 -5.65
CA SER A 75 -14.58 5.43 -6.57
C SER A 75 -13.45 4.46 -6.21
N ALA A 76 -13.52 3.24 -6.72
CA ALA A 76 -12.46 2.24 -6.54
C ALA A 76 -11.10 2.72 -7.08
N TRP A 77 -11.09 3.48 -8.17
CA TRP A 77 -9.89 4.13 -8.70
C TRP A 77 -9.28 5.13 -7.71
N GLN A 78 -10.12 5.97 -7.09
CA GLN A 78 -9.67 6.94 -6.10
C GLN A 78 -9.19 6.28 -4.79
N ILE A 79 -9.82 5.16 -4.38
CA ILE A 79 -9.36 4.32 -3.26
C ILE A 79 -7.99 3.71 -3.60
N LEU A 80 -7.84 3.12 -4.79
CA LEU A 80 -6.58 2.53 -5.25
C LEU A 80 -5.44 3.57 -5.23
N MET A 81 -5.69 4.80 -5.72
CA MET A 81 -4.70 5.88 -5.61
C MET A 81 -4.30 6.14 -4.16
N SER A 82 -5.27 6.25 -3.24
CA SER A 82 -5.00 6.53 -1.84
C SER A 82 -4.16 5.42 -1.19
N GLU A 83 -4.49 4.15 -1.45
CA GLU A 83 -3.79 3.00 -0.90
C GLU A 83 -2.35 2.96 -1.38
N ILE A 84 -2.10 3.24 -2.67
CA ILE A 84 -0.75 3.32 -3.21
C ILE A 84 0.03 4.49 -2.61
N MET A 85 -0.59 5.67 -2.45
CA MET A 85 0.05 6.84 -1.85
C MET A 85 0.40 6.63 -0.36
N LEU A 86 -0.48 6.00 0.42
CA LEU A 86 -0.35 5.81 1.86
C LEU A 86 0.75 4.81 2.26
N GLN A 87 1.26 4.01 1.32
CA GLN A 87 2.39 3.12 1.58
C GLN A 87 3.61 3.92 2.05
N GLN A 88 3.96 3.81 3.34
CA GLN A 88 5.12 4.49 3.93
C GLN A 88 5.09 6.03 3.83
N THR A 89 3.91 6.62 3.64
CA THR A 89 3.72 8.07 3.57
C THR A 89 2.58 8.47 4.52
N PRO A 90 2.80 9.42 5.45
CA PRO A 90 1.77 9.83 6.40
C PRO A 90 0.61 10.53 5.70
N VAL A 91 -0.58 10.34 6.25
CA VAL A 91 -1.86 10.92 5.77
C VAL A 91 -1.75 12.41 5.44
N SER A 92 -1.13 13.20 6.32
CA SER A 92 -1.01 14.65 6.14
C SER A 92 -0.21 15.07 4.90
N ARG A 93 0.69 14.22 4.41
CA ARG A 93 1.40 14.45 3.14
C ARG A 93 0.62 13.95 1.93
N VAL A 94 -0.15 12.87 2.09
CA VAL A 94 -0.93 12.24 1.01
C VAL A 94 -2.15 13.08 0.66
N GLU A 95 -2.92 13.51 1.65
CA GLU A 95 -4.22 14.16 1.45
C GLU A 95 -4.23 15.30 0.42
N PRO A 96 -3.35 16.31 0.48
CA PRO A 96 -3.39 17.40 -0.49
C PRO A 96 -3.08 16.92 -1.92
N ILE A 97 -2.16 15.97 -2.08
CA ILE A 97 -1.78 15.43 -3.40
C ILE A 97 -2.91 14.56 -3.95
N TRP A 98 -3.53 13.71 -3.11
CA TRP A 98 -4.67 12.91 -3.53
C TRP A 98 -5.83 13.78 -4.03
N ARG A 99 -6.13 14.89 -3.35
CA ARG A 99 -7.20 15.82 -3.78
C ARG A 99 -6.93 16.42 -5.16
N GLU A 100 -5.69 16.80 -5.44
CA GLU A 100 -5.28 17.26 -6.77
C GLU A 100 -5.41 16.15 -7.82
N TRP A 101 -4.92 14.95 -7.49
CA TRP A 101 -4.92 13.80 -8.41
C TRP A 101 -6.33 13.34 -8.78
N VAL A 102 -7.27 13.34 -7.85
CA VAL A 102 -8.65 12.95 -8.11
C VAL A 102 -9.34 13.92 -9.08
N LEU A 103 -9.00 15.21 -9.04
CA LEU A 103 -9.51 16.20 -9.98
C LEU A 103 -8.81 16.10 -11.33
N ARG A 104 -7.50 15.89 -11.33
CA ARG A 104 -6.68 15.83 -12.54
C ARG A 104 -6.90 14.54 -13.34
N TRP A 105 -7.06 13.41 -12.65
CA TRP A 105 -7.17 12.08 -13.23
C TRP A 105 -8.35 11.31 -12.62
N PRO A 106 -9.59 11.73 -12.90
CA PRO A 106 -10.78 11.17 -12.25
C PRO A 106 -11.05 9.70 -12.60
N VAL A 107 -10.48 9.20 -13.70
CA VAL A 107 -10.57 7.82 -14.20
C VAL A 107 -9.19 7.33 -14.68
N PRO A 108 -8.96 6.00 -14.79
CA PRO A 108 -7.68 5.45 -15.24
C PRO A 108 -7.19 6.01 -16.58
N SER A 109 -8.05 6.11 -17.60
CA SER A 109 -7.72 6.63 -18.93
C SER A 109 -7.17 8.04 -18.92
N ALA A 110 -7.68 8.90 -18.02
CA ALA A 110 -7.17 10.25 -17.84
C ALA A 110 -5.72 10.25 -17.34
N MET A 111 -5.35 9.34 -16.43
CA MET A 111 -3.96 9.17 -16.00
C MET A 111 -3.11 8.51 -17.09
N ALA A 112 -3.65 7.51 -17.77
CA ALA A 112 -2.97 6.76 -18.83
C ALA A 112 -2.58 7.63 -20.03
N ALA A 113 -3.31 8.72 -20.27
CA ALA A 113 -3.01 9.70 -21.31
C ALA A 113 -1.87 10.67 -20.94
N ALA A 114 -1.49 10.77 -19.67
CA ALA A 114 -0.40 11.64 -19.21
C ALA A 114 0.97 11.01 -19.51
N SER A 115 2.00 11.83 -19.60
CA SER A 115 3.37 11.31 -19.65
C SER A 115 3.79 10.75 -18.29
N ALA A 116 4.73 9.80 -18.29
CA ALA A 116 5.32 9.30 -17.04
C ALA A 116 5.98 10.44 -16.22
N GLY A 117 6.60 11.40 -16.91
CA GLY A 117 7.18 12.60 -16.30
C GLY A 117 6.15 13.50 -15.63
N GLU A 118 4.98 13.69 -16.24
CA GLU A 118 3.87 14.43 -15.61
C GLU A 118 3.40 13.75 -14.32
N VAL A 119 3.23 12.42 -14.34
CA VAL A 119 2.86 11.65 -13.14
C VAL A 119 3.94 11.73 -12.05
N LEU A 120 5.22 11.62 -12.43
CA LEU A 120 6.35 11.75 -11.50
C LEU A 120 6.50 13.15 -10.90
N ARG A 121 6.14 14.18 -11.68
CA ARG A 121 6.11 15.57 -11.24
C ARG A 121 4.97 15.80 -10.26
N ALA A 122 3.76 15.33 -10.58
CA ALA A 122 2.60 15.42 -9.69
C ALA A 122 2.78 14.59 -8.39
N TRP A 123 3.55 13.50 -8.42
CA TRP A 123 3.85 12.69 -7.23
C TRP A 123 4.69 13.47 -6.20
N GLY A 124 5.48 14.43 -6.68
CA GLY A 124 6.30 15.31 -5.85
C GLY A 124 7.11 14.56 -4.79
N LYS A 125 6.94 14.97 -3.53
CA LYS A 125 7.77 14.52 -2.40
C LYS A 125 7.10 13.45 -1.53
N LEU A 126 6.15 12.68 -2.07
CA LEU A 126 5.54 11.57 -1.35
C LEU A 126 6.53 10.44 -1.02
N GLY A 127 7.68 10.39 -1.73
CA GLY A 127 8.73 9.37 -1.57
C GLY A 127 8.43 8.12 -2.37
N TYR A 128 9.44 7.27 -2.60
CA TYR A 128 9.32 6.04 -3.41
C TYR A 128 8.62 6.26 -4.77
N PRO A 129 9.16 7.12 -5.64
CA PRO A 129 8.49 7.59 -6.86
C PRO A 129 8.16 6.48 -7.88
N ARG A 130 8.81 5.32 -7.79
CA ARG A 130 8.44 4.14 -8.60
C ARG A 130 7.00 3.69 -8.39
N ARG A 131 6.40 3.97 -7.23
CA ARG A 131 4.97 3.72 -6.99
C ARG A 131 4.08 4.50 -7.96
N ALA A 132 4.48 5.72 -8.32
CA ALA A 132 3.75 6.55 -9.27
C ALA A 132 3.80 5.95 -10.67
N LEU A 133 4.98 5.46 -11.11
CA LEU A 133 5.12 4.78 -12.40
C LEU A 133 4.32 3.49 -12.46
N ARG A 134 4.35 2.70 -11.38
CA ARG A 134 3.57 1.46 -11.30
C ARG A 134 2.06 1.72 -11.31
N LEU A 135 1.60 2.76 -10.63
CA LEU A 135 0.20 3.20 -10.71
C LEU A 135 -0.17 3.71 -12.11
N HIS A 136 0.74 4.40 -12.80
CA HIS A 136 0.54 4.81 -14.19
C HIS A 136 0.47 3.61 -15.15
N GLU A 137 1.36 2.62 -15.00
CA GLU A 137 1.28 1.35 -15.72
C GLU A 137 -0.07 0.65 -15.47
N CYS A 138 -0.51 0.60 -14.20
CA CYS A 138 -1.81 0.05 -13.81
C CYS A 138 -2.97 0.81 -14.47
N ALA A 139 -2.92 2.15 -14.48
CA ALA A 139 -3.94 2.97 -15.11
C ALA A 139 -4.08 2.66 -16.62
N ARG A 140 -2.97 2.40 -17.31
CA ARG A 140 -2.98 2.01 -18.73
C ARG A 140 -3.64 0.66 -18.96
N VAL A 141 -3.37 -0.33 -18.10
CA VAL A 141 -4.02 -1.65 -18.16
C VAL A 141 -5.53 -1.52 -17.89
N LEU A 142 -5.92 -0.79 -16.84
CA LEU A 142 -7.33 -0.55 -16.50
C LEU A 142 -8.08 0.15 -17.64
N ALA A 143 -7.48 1.16 -18.27
CA ALA A 143 -8.09 1.87 -19.39
C ALA A 143 -8.24 0.97 -20.63
N ALA A 144 -7.22 0.18 -20.95
CA ALA A 144 -7.19 -0.64 -22.17
C ALA A 144 -8.02 -1.93 -22.07
N GLU A 145 -7.99 -2.59 -20.91
CA GLU A 145 -8.53 -3.95 -20.74
C GLU A 145 -9.80 -4.00 -19.89
N TYR A 146 -10.04 -2.99 -19.05
CA TYR A 146 -11.14 -2.97 -18.07
C TYR A 146 -12.07 -1.77 -18.21
N GLY A 147 -11.95 -0.99 -19.30
CA GLY A 147 -12.89 0.10 -19.59
C GLY A 147 -13.00 1.16 -18.48
N ASP A 148 -11.87 1.52 -17.88
CA ASP A 148 -11.77 2.45 -16.72
C ASP A 148 -12.32 1.93 -15.39
N GLU A 149 -12.75 0.67 -15.32
CA GLU A 149 -13.21 0.05 -14.08
C GLU A 149 -12.08 -0.70 -13.37
N VAL A 150 -11.96 -0.49 -12.06
CA VAL A 150 -11.06 -1.28 -11.21
C VAL A 150 -11.75 -2.61 -10.88
N PRO A 151 -11.17 -3.78 -11.16
CA PRO A 151 -11.80 -5.06 -10.82
C PRO A 151 -12.05 -5.22 -9.32
N ASP A 152 -13.08 -5.98 -8.94
CA ASP A 152 -13.40 -6.29 -7.55
C ASP A 152 -12.79 -7.60 -7.03
N ASP A 153 -12.38 -8.50 -7.93
CA ASP A 153 -11.75 -9.77 -7.59
C ASP A 153 -10.27 -9.59 -7.16
N VAL A 154 -9.91 -10.22 -6.03
CA VAL A 154 -8.56 -10.12 -5.46
C VAL A 154 -7.50 -10.72 -6.39
N GLU A 155 -7.79 -11.84 -7.06
CA GLU A 155 -6.82 -12.51 -7.94
C GLU A 155 -6.60 -11.71 -9.22
N VAL A 156 -7.65 -11.11 -9.78
CA VAL A 156 -7.55 -10.18 -10.91
C VAL A 156 -6.74 -8.94 -10.50
N LEU A 157 -7.03 -8.35 -9.34
CA LEU A 157 -6.29 -7.20 -8.82
C LEU A 157 -4.80 -7.52 -8.62
N LEU A 158 -4.45 -8.72 -8.16
CA LEU A 158 -3.05 -9.17 -8.03
C LEU A 158 -2.30 -9.26 -9.35
N GLY A 159 -3.01 -9.41 -10.47
CA GLY A 159 -2.43 -9.38 -11.82
C GLY A 159 -2.06 -7.98 -12.30
N LEU A 160 -2.57 -6.92 -11.67
CA LEU A 160 -2.35 -5.55 -12.11
C LEU A 160 -0.95 -5.02 -11.72
N PRO A 161 -0.33 -4.17 -12.57
CA PRO A 161 0.98 -3.60 -12.28
C PRO A 161 1.06 -2.89 -10.92
N GLY A 162 2.02 -3.29 -10.09
CA GLY A 162 2.27 -2.65 -8.79
C GLY A 162 1.24 -2.94 -7.70
N ILE A 163 0.27 -3.82 -7.95
CA ILE A 163 -0.75 -4.21 -6.96
C ILE A 163 -0.29 -5.46 -6.22
N GLY A 164 0.11 -5.29 -4.96
CA GLY A 164 0.44 -6.40 -4.07
C GLY A 164 -0.75 -6.89 -3.26
N ALA A 165 -0.55 -7.99 -2.51
CA ALA A 165 -1.58 -8.63 -1.70
C ALA A 165 -2.32 -7.69 -0.73
N TYR A 166 -1.61 -6.74 -0.12
CA TYR A 166 -2.24 -5.71 0.72
C TYR A 166 -3.20 -4.84 -0.11
N THR A 167 -2.72 -4.23 -1.19
CA THR A 167 -3.49 -3.28 -1.99
C THR A 167 -4.70 -3.95 -2.65
N ALA A 168 -4.53 -5.15 -3.21
CA ALA A 168 -5.63 -5.92 -3.81
C ALA A 168 -6.78 -6.13 -2.80
N ARG A 169 -6.44 -6.60 -1.59
CA ARG A 169 -7.43 -6.82 -0.52
C ARG A 169 -8.00 -5.52 0.03
N ALA A 170 -7.19 -4.47 0.15
CA ALA A 170 -7.67 -3.15 0.60
C ALA A 170 -8.69 -2.57 -0.39
N VAL A 171 -8.45 -2.67 -1.70
CA VAL A 171 -9.42 -2.24 -2.73
C VAL A 171 -10.68 -3.09 -2.68
N ALA A 172 -10.56 -4.43 -2.71
CA ALA A 172 -11.70 -5.34 -2.61
C ALA A 172 -12.55 -5.08 -1.35
N CYS A 173 -11.90 -4.82 -0.22
CA CYS A 173 -12.55 -4.54 1.06
C CYS A 173 -13.21 -3.16 1.08
N PHE A 174 -12.47 -2.08 0.78
CA PHE A 174 -12.95 -0.72 1.00
C PHE A 174 -13.78 -0.15 -0.14
N ALA A 175 -13.52 -0.55 -1.38
CA ALA A 175 -14.30 -0.12 -2.53
C ALA A 175 -15.55 -0.99 -2.73
N TYR A 176 -15.41 -2.31 -2.55
CA TYR A 176 -16.46 -3.28 -2.89
C TYR A 176 -17.11 -3.96 -1.68
N GLY A 177 -16.66 -3.65 -0.46
CA GLY A 177 -17.24 -4.18 0.76
C GLY A 177 -16.97 -5.68 0.96
N GLN A 178 -16.04 -6.28 0.23
CA GLN A 178 -15.80 -7.72 0.31
C GLN A 178 -15.22 -8.12 1.67
N ARG A 179 -15.62 -9.31 2.14
CA ARG A 179 -15.11 -9.92 3.37
C ARG A 179 -13.74 -10.57 3.11
N VAL A 180 -12.69 -9.76 3.04
CA VAL A 180 -11.30 -10.20 2.86
C VAL A 180 -10.38 -9.59 3.92
N PRO A 181 -9.33 -10.30 4.38
CA PRO A 181 -8.43 -9.78 5.41
C PRO A 181 -7.54 -8.66 4.85
N VAL A 182 -7.60 -7.48 5.46
CA VAL A 182 -6.69 -6.35 5.15
C VAL A 182 -5.65 -6.25 6.27
N VAL A 183 -4.39 -6.50 5.93
CA VAL A 183 -3.31 -6.68 6.92
C VAL A 183 -2.16 -5.73 6.63
N ASP A 184 -2.09 -4.63 7.37
CA ASP A 184 -0.93 -3.73 7.40
C ASP A 184 -0.14 -3.88 8.71
N THR A 185 0.89 -3.05 8.89
CA THR A 185 1.70 -3.07 10.11
C THR A 185 0.93 -2.64 11.37
N ASN A 186 -0.17 -1.91 11.22
CA ASN A 186 -1.04 -1.49 12.32
C ASN A 186 -1.90 -2.67 12.79
N VAL A 187 -2.58 -3.34 11.85
CA VAL A 187 -3.39 -4.55 12.09
C VAL A 187 -2.54 -5.63 12.74
N ARG A 188 -1.38 -5.97 12.16
CA ARG A 188 -0.46 -6.98 12.72
C ARG A 188 -0.10 -6.69 14.17
N ARG A 189 0.19 -5.42 14.50
CA ARG A 189 0.51 -5.01 15.87
C ARG A 189 -0.68 -5.14 16.82
N VAL A 190 -1.89 -4.78 16.37
CA VAL A 190 -3.10 -4.95 17.19
C VAL A 190 -3.35 -6.42 17.46
N VAL A 191 -3.28 -7.28 16.44
CA VAL A 191 -3.47 -8.74 16.59
C VAL A 191 -2.42 -9.33 17.53
N ALA A 192 -1.13 -8.99 17.34
CA ALA A 192 -0.06 -9.46 18.21
C ALA A 192 -0.30 -9.11 19.69
N ARG A 193 -0.75 -7.88 19.99
CA ARG A 193 -0.98 -7.44 21.36
C ARG A 193 -2.28 -7.98 21.94
N ALA A 194 -3.38 -7.81 21.22
CA ALA A 194 -4.71 -8.12 21.71
C ALA A 194 -4.95 -9.63 21.82
N VAL A 195 -4.47 -10.39 20.84
CA VAL A 195 -4.70 -11.84 20.73
C VAL A 195 -3.52 -12.63 21.28
N HIS A 196 -2.30 -12.36 20.80
CA HIS A 196 -1.14 -13.20 21.11
C HIS A 196 -0.38 -12.81 22.39
N GLY A 197 -0.72 -11.66 22.98
CA GLY A 197 -0.02 -11.15 24.17
C GLY A 197 1.40 -10.64 23.90
N CYS A 198 1.77 -10.44 22.63
CA CYS A 198 3.10 -10.03 22.21
C CYS A 198 3.17 -8.51 21.96
N GLY A 199 4.23 -7.85 22.43
CA GLY A 199 4.44 -6.41 22.21
C GLY A 199 4.67 -6.02 20.75
N GLU A 200 5.19 -6.96 19.94
CA GLU A 200 5.47 -6.83 18.51
C GLU A 200 5.01 -8.08 17.73
N ALA A 201 4.69 -7.90 16.44
CA ALA A 201 4.17 -8.95 15.57
C ALA A 201 5.26 -9.75 14.82
N GLY A 202 6.54 -9.38 14.95
CA GLY A 202 7.62 -9.96 14.15
C GLY A 202 7.54 -9.66 12.65
N ASN A 203 8.23 -10.47 11.84
CA ASN A 203 8.24 -10.33 10.38
C ASN A 203 6.89 -10.75 9.76
N PRO A 204 6.42 -10.07 8.71
CA PRO A 204 5.20 -10.46 7.99
C PRO A 204 5.24 -11.92 7.54
N ALA A 205 4.12 -12.62 7.68
CA ALA A 205 4.00 -14.03 7.35
C ALA A 205 2.59 -14.35 6.83
N THR A 206 2.46 -15.43 6.04
CA THR A 206 1.17 -15.86 5.47
C THR A 206 0.09 -16.13 6.54
N ARG A 207 0.50 -16.52 7.76
CA ARG A 207 -0.41 -16.68 8.90
C ARG A 207 -1.18 -15.40 9.24
N ASP A 208 -0.61 -14.22 9.02
CA ASP A 208 -1.24 -12.95 9.39
C ASP A 208 -2.57 -12.75 8.66
N LEU A 209 -2.67 -13.23 7.40
CA LEU A 209 -3.90 -13.20 6.62
C LEU A 209 -4.97 -14.14 7.20
N ARG A 210 -4.59 -15.40 7.49
CA ARG A 210 -5.51 -16.41 8.05
C ARG A 210 -6.05 -15.98 9.41
N GLU A 211 -5.16 -15.47 10.25
CA GLU A 211 -5.48 -14.96 11.59
C GLU A 211 -6.43 -13.77 11.53
N THR A 212 -6.17 -12.82 10.64
CA THR A 212 -7.05 -11.65 10.47
C THR A 212 -8.39 -12.04 9.85
N GLU A 213 -8.41 -13.02 8.94
CA GLU A 213 -9.64 -13.52 8.32
C GLU A 213 -10.57 -14.21 9.33
N ALA A 214 -10.00 -14.96 10.27
CA ALA A 214 -10.75 -15.58 11.37
C ALA A 214 -11.41 -14.55 12.31
N LEU A 215 -10.86 -13.33 12.38
CA LEU A 215 -11.41 -12.23 13.17
C LEU A 215 -12.53 -11.47 12.45
N LEU A 216 -12.70 -11.62 11.14
CA LEU A 216 -13.70 -10.86 10.39
C LEU A 216 -15.12 -11.30 10.78
N PRO A 217 -16.05 -10.35 11.07
CA PRO A 217 -17.46 -10.66 11.23
C PRO A 217 -18.01 -11.50 10.06
N ALA A 218 -18.92 -12.43 10.34
CA ALA A 218 -19.56 -13.24 9.29
C ALA A 218 -20.38 -12.39 8.31
N ARG A 219 -20.93 -11.28 8.81
CA ARG A 219 -21.68 -10.29 8.04
C ARG A 219 -20.76 -9.42 7.18
N VAL A 220 -20.92 -9.52 5.86
CA VAL A 220 -20.11 -8.79 4.86
C VAL A 220 -20.19 -7.28 5.07
N ASP A 221 -21.38 -6.73 5.34
CA ASP A 221 -21.60 -5.31 5.60
C ASP A 221 -20.85 -4.77 6.83
N ARG A 222 -20.48 -5.65 7.77
CA ARG A 222 -19.68 -5.30 8.95
C ARG A 222 -18.20 -5.56 8.77
N ALA A 223 -17.82 -6.51 7.91
CA ALA A 223 -16.43 -6.93 7.74
C ALA A 223 -15.52 -5.77 7.27
N ALA A 224 -15.94 -5.00 6.27
CA ALA A 224 -15.16 -3.87 5.78
C ALA A 224 -14.99 -2.77 6.83
N VAL A 225 -16.05 -2.48 7.59
CA VAL A 225 -16.02 -1.51 8.68
C VAL A 225 -15.09 -1.98 9.81
N PHE A 226 -15.12 -3.27 10.13
CA PHE A 226 -14.20 -3.88 11.10
C PHE A 226 -12.74 -3.73 10.65
N SER A 227 -12.41 -4.02 9.39
CA SER A 227 -11.05 -3.85 8.86
C SER A 227 -10.58 -2.39 8.97
N ALA A 228 -11.43 -1.44 8.59
CA ALA A 228 -11.13 -0.02 8.73
C ALA A 228 -10.94 0.39 10.20
N ALA A 229 -11.77 -0.13 11.10
CA ALA A 229 -11.70 0.10 12.54
C ALA A 229 -10.42 -0.48 13.17
N LEU A 230 -9.99 -1.67 12.73
CA LEU A 230 -8.78 -2.32 13.21
C LEU A 230 -7.52 -1.54 12.78
N MET A 231 -7.49 -1.07 11.53
CA MET A 231 -6.45 -0.15 11.06
C MET A 231 -6.45 1.17 11.84
N GLU A 232 -7.63 1.75 12.10
CA GLU A 232 -7.76 3.00 12.86
C GLU A 232 -7.27 2.85 14.30
N LEU A 233 -7.64 1.76 14.97
CA LEU A 233 -7.18 1.40 16.32
C LEU A 233 -5.66 1.34 16.37
N GLY A 234 -5.04 0.61 15.43
CA GLY A 234 -3.59 0.52 15.36
C GLY A 234 -2.93 1.88 15.07
N ALA A 235 -3.51 2.69 14.19
CA ALA A 235 -2.94 3.98 13.80
C ALA A 235 -3.03 5.05 14.89
N THR A 236 -4.09 5.06 15.70
CA THR A 236 -4.43 6.20 16.58
C THR A 236 -4.31 5.91 18.08
N VAL A 237 -4.47 4.65 18.48
CA VAL A 237 -4.54 4.28 19.90
C VAL A 237 -3.49 3.22 20.24
N CYS A 238 -3.52 2.06 19.57
CA CYS A 238 -2.54 1.00 19.75
C CYS A 238 -1.26 1.28 18.93
N THR A 239 -0.63 2.43 19.16
CA THR A 239 0.56 2.87 18.42
C THR A 239 1.81 2.07 18.79
N ALA A 240 2.84 2.09 17.94
CA ALA A 240 4.02 1.26 18.11
C ALA A 240 4.78 1.52 19.41
N ARG A 241 5.02 2.79 19.75
CA ARG A 241 5.90 3.18 20.88
C ARG A 241 5.14 3.50 22.17
N THR A 242 4.08 4.29 22.06
CA THR A 242 3.34 4.83 23.21
C THR A 242 1.85 4.58 23.02
N PRO A 243 1.39 3.32 23.11
CA PRO A 243 -0.01 3.00 22.96
C PRO A 243 -0.84 3.59 24.10
N ASP A 244 -1.99 4.17 23.76
CA ASP A 244 -2.93 4.74 24.72
C ASP A 244 -3.94 3.68 25.18
N CYS A 245 -3.48 2.75 26.02
CA CYS A 245 -4.32 1.62 26.45
C CYS A 245 -5.53 2.04 27.29
N THR A 246 -5.55 3.24 27.88
CA THR A 246 -6.71 3.73 28.64
C THR A 246 -7.85 4.17 27.72
N ARG A 247 -7.52 4.61 26.49
CA ARG A 247 -8.48 4.95 25.44
C ARG A 247 -8.77 3.80 24.46
N CYS A 248 -8.18 2.62 24.68
CA CYS A 248 -8.43 1.45 23.85
C CYS A 248 -9.86 0.96 24.03
N PRO A 249 -10.64 0.75 22.95
CA PRO A 249 -12.01 0.28 23.05
C PRO A 249 -12.09 -1.21 23.41
N LEU A 250 -11.02 -1.99 23.21
CA LEU A 250 -11.06 -3.43 23.42
C LEU A 250 -11.22 -3.74 24.92
N PRO A 251 -12.23 -4.53 25.32
CA PRO A 251 -12.48 -4.83 26.73
C PRO A 251 -11.41 -5.74 27.33
N ARG A 252 -10.71 -6.50 26.49
CA ARG A 252 -9.60 -7.38 26.88
C ARG A 252 -8.47 -7.26 25.86
N CYS A 253 -7.24 -7.36 26.34
CA CYS A 253 -6.03 -7.38 25.52
C CYS A 253 -4.99 -8.24 26.24
N ALA A 254 -4.60 -9.35 25.63
CA ALA A 254 -3.69 -10.32 26.24
C ALA A 254 -2.37 -9.68 26.68
N TRP A 255 -1.82 -8.74 25.89
CA TRP A 255 -0.56 -8.06 26.21
C TRP A 255 -0.68 -7.13 27.42
N VAL A 256 -1.84 -6.47 27.58
CA VAL A 256 -2.12 -5.65 28.77
C VAL A 256 -2.31 -6.54 30.00
N SER A 257 -3.06 -7.63 29.87
CA SER A 257 -3.27 -8.61 30.94
C SER A 257 -1.96 -9.26 31.41
N ALA A 258 -0.99 -9.43 30.52
CA ALA A 258 0.35 -9.94 30.82
C ALA A 258 1.30 -8.89 31.44
N GLY A 259 0.83 -7.67 31.76
CA GLY A 259 1.67 -6.63 32.35
C GLY A 259 2.53 -5.85 31.34
N ARG A 260 2.18 -5.88 30.05
CA ARG A 260 2.85 -5.15 28.96
C ARG A 260 4.35 -5.48 28.82
N PRO A 261 4.73 -6.76 28.65
CA PRO A 261 6.13 -7.12 28.46
C PRO A 261 6.75 -6.35 27.28
N VAL A 262 7.96 -5.84 27.50
CA VAL A 262 8.71 -5.07 26.50
C VAL A 262 9.22 -6.02 25.42
N ALA A 263 9.03 -5.65 24.15
CA ALA A 263 9.62 -6.38 23.05
C ALA A 263 11.11 -6.03 22.89
N GLU A 264 11.96 -7.03 22.71
CA GLU A 264 13.37 -6.83 22.37
C GLU A 264 13.47 -6.34 20.92
N SER A 265 13.58 -5.03 20.72
CA SER A 265 13.65 -4.43 19.38
C SER A 265 14.78 -3.42 19.29
N THR A 266 15.81 -3.77 18.51
CA THR A 266 17.05 -2.99 18.35
C THR A 266 17.14 -2.29 16.99
N ARG A 267 16.02 -2.10 16.28
CA ARG A 267 16.03 -1.53 14.93
C ARG A 267 16.55 -0.08 14.92
N ARG A 268 17.83 0.08 14.60
CA ARG A 268 18.48 1.38 14.37
C ARG A 268 17.92 2.00 13.09
N THR A 269 17.40 3.22 13.20
CA THR A 269 16.98 4.01 12.04
C THR A 269 18.16 4.84 11.55
N GLN A 270 18.53 4.70 10.27
CA GLN A 270 19.56 5.53 9.64
C GLN A 270 19.05 6.98 9.50
N LYS A 271 19.91 7.97 9.74
CA LYS A 271 19.60 9.37 9.44
C LYS A 271 19.44 9.56 7.93
N TYR A 272 18.50 10.40 7.51
CA TYR A 272 18.27 10.70 6.08
C TYR A 272 19.41 11.52 5.46
N GLU A 273 20.00 12.42 6.24
CA GLU A 273 21.05 13.30 5.76
C GLU A 273 22.31 12.52 5.38
N GLY A 274 22.87 12.85 4.21
CA GLY A 274 24.05 12.20 3.63
C GLY A 274 23.77 10.88 2.92
N THR A 275 22.52 10.44 2.82
CA THR A 275 22.17 9.17 2.16
C THR A 275 21.98 9.32 0.65
N ASP A 276 22.16 8.22 -0.09
CA ASP A 276 21.87 8.17 -1.54
C ASP A 276 20.41 8.54 -1.84
N ARG A 277 19.49 8.28 -0.90
CA ARG A 277 18.09 8.69 -1.01
C ARG A 277 17.95 10.21 -1.04
N GLN A 278 18.77 10.93 -0.27
CA GLN A 278 18.79 12.39 -0.29
C GLN A 278 19.36 12.92 -1.60
N ALA A 279 20.49 12.38 -2.07
CA ALA A 279 21.09 12.77 -3.34
C ALA A 279 20.10 12.57 -4.50
N ARG A 280 19.48 11.38 -4.60
CA ARG A 280 18.42 11.08 -5.59
C ARG A 280 17.26 12.07 -5.53
N GLY A 281 16.80 12.40 -4.32
CA GLY A 281 15.74 13.38 -4.13
C GLY A 281 16.10 14.76 -4.66
N ARG A 282 17.34 15.21 -4.46
CA ARG A 282 17.83 16.50 -4.97
C ARG A 282 17.92 16.53 -6.49
N LEU A 283 18.39 15.45 -7.12
CA LEU A 283 18.43 15.33 -8.57
C LEU A 283 17.02 15.34 -9.18
N LEU A 284 16.08 14.59 -8.60
CA LEU A 284 14.69 14.61 -9.02
C LEU A 284 14.03 15.98 -8.83
N ASP A 285 14.37 16.73 -7.78
CA ASP A 285 13.85 18.09 -7.58
C ASP A 285 14.25 19.02 -8.74
N VAL A 286 15.46 18.91 -9.28
CA VAL A 286 15.89 19.67 -10.47
C VAL A 286 15.05 19.30 -11.69
N LEU A 287 14.88 17.99 -11.95
CA LEU A 287 14.17 17.51 -13.13
C LEU A 287 12.68 17.84 -13.09
N ARG A 288 12.05 17.75 -11.91
CA ARG A 288 10.64 18.13 -11.73
C ARG A 288 10.39 19.62 -11.94
N ALA A 289 11.35 20.47 -11.59
CA ALA A 289 11.28 21.91 -11.80
C ALA A 289 11.57 22.32 -13.25
N ALA A 290 12.09 21.40 -14.08
CA ALA A 290 12.36 21.65 -15.48
C ALA A 290 11.16 21.27 -16.36
N HIS A 291 11.00 22.02 -17.45
CA HIS A 291 10.00 21.78 -18.52
C HIS A 291 10.66 21.34 -19.84
N ALA A 292 11.96 21.08 -19.82
CA ALA A 292 12.76 20.60 -20.95
C ALA A 292 13.98 19.82 -20.42
N PRO A 293 14.61 18.96 -21.25
CA PRO A 293 15.82 18.24 -20.85
C PRO A 293 16.93 19.17 -20.33
N VAL A 294 17.51 18.80 -19.19
CA VAL A 294 18.53 19.60 -18.49
C VAL A 294 19.94 19.07 -18.76
N GLU A 295 20.90 19.98 -18.86
CA GLU A 295 22.31 19.61 -18.93
C GLU A 295 22.80 19.01 -17.60
N ARG A 296 23.79 18.10 -17.69
CA ARG A 296 24.41 17.44 -16.53
C ARG A 296 24.89 18.44 -15.48
N VAL A 297 25.42 19.59 -15.89
CA VAL A 297 25.92 20.63 -14.98
C VAL A 297 24.86 21.10 -13.97
N ARG A 298 23.58 21.15 -14.36
CA ARG A 298 22.50 21.54 -13.44
C ARG A 298 22.25 20.49 -12.36
N LEU A 299 22.42 19.21 -12.70
CA LEU A 299 22.34 18.09 -11.76
C LEU A 299 23.58 18.05 -10.85
N ASP A 300 24.75 18.39 -11.39
CA ASP A 300 25.99 18.45 -10.64
C ASP A 300 25.94 19.48 -9.50
N LEU A 301 25.33 20.63 -9.77
CA LEU A 301 25.10 21.70 -8.78
C LEU A 301 24.09 21.33 -7.69
N ALA A 302 23.21 20.34 -7.92
CA ALA A 302 22.23 19.91 -6.93
C ALA A 302 22.83 19.06 -5.81
N TRP A 303 24.01 18.47 -6.05
CA TRP A 303 24.75 17.68 -5.06
C TRP A 303 26.26 17.81 -5.26
N THR A 304 26.85 18.84 -4.64
CA THR A 304 28.28 19.16 -4.76
C THR A 304 29.16 18.47 -3.71
N ARG A 305 28.57 17.97 -2.61
CA ARG A 305 29.31 17.46 -1.45
C ARG A 305 30.05 16.15 -1.73
N ASP A 306 29.52 15.31 -2.62
CA ASP A 306 30.10 14.02 -3.00
C ASP A 306 29.72 13.69 -4.46
N PRO A 307 30.63 13.96 -5.43
CA PRO A 307 30.40 13.64 -6.84
C PRO A 307 30.18 12.15 -7.11
N GLY A 308 30.86 11.26 -6.38
CA GLY A 308 30.73 9.82 -6.57
C GLY A 308 29.36 9.31 -6.12
N GLN A 309 28.84 9.84 -5.00
CA GLN A 309 27.47 9.59 -4.57
C GLN A 309 26.44 10.14 -5.54
N ARG A 310 26.66 11.35 -6.08
CA ARG A 310 25.79 11.93 -7.09
C ARG A 310 25.69 11.05 -8.33
N ASP A 311 26.83 10.57 -8.84
CA ASP A 311 26.85 9.74 -10.05
C ASP A 311 26.14 8.40 -9.83
N ARG A 312 26.34 7.75 -8.68
CA ARG A 312 25.56 6.55 -8.30
C ARG A 312 24.06 6.85 -8.14
N ALA A 313 23.72 8.01 -7.57
CA ALA A 313 22.33 8.44 -7.43
C ALA A 313 21.68 8.70 -8.80
N LEU A 314 22.41 9.31 -9.74
CA LEU A 314 21.94 9.57 -11.09
C LEU A 314 21.74 8.27 -11.89
N ASP A 315 22.75 7.39 -11.87
CA ASP A 315 22.69 6.07 -12.52
C ASP A 315 21.51 5.25 -12.01
N SER A 316 21.34 5.18 -10.69
CA SER A 316 20.21 4.46 -10.12
C SER A 316 18.85 5.06 -10.47
N LEU A 317 18.74 6.36 -10.81
CA LEU A 317 17.48 6.97 -11.29
C LEU A 317 17.17 6.54 -12.73
N LEU A 318 18.20 6.42 -13.58
CA LEU A 318 18.09 5.88 -14.94
C LEU A 318 17.68 4.41 -14.91
N VAL A 319 18.36 3.59 -14.10
CA VAL A 319 18.06 2.15 -13.94
C VAL A 319 16.64 1.92 -13.44
N ASP A 320 16.15 2.77 -12.53
CA ASP A 320 14.78 2.70 -12.03
C ASP A 320 13.72 3.18 -13.04
N GLY A 321 14.13 3.73 -14.18
CA GLY A 321 13.25 4.30 -15.21
C GLY A 321 12.54 5.57 -14.76
N LEU A 322 13.09 6.30 -13.78
CA LEU A 322 12.51 7.54 -13.26
C LEU A 322 12.89 8.76 -14.11
N ILE A 323 14.02 8.65 -14.80
CA ILE A 323 14.60 9.68 -15.65
C ILE A 323 15.17 8.99 -16.89
N GLU A 324 15.43 9.75 -17.94
CA GLU A 324 16.09 9.27 -19.14
C GLU A 324 17.16 10.25 -19.60
N GLN A 325 18.07 9.75 -20.45
CA GLN A 325 19.11 10.55 -21.08
C GLN A 325 18.82 10.64 -22.58
N THR A 326 18.76 11.87 -23.08
CA THR A 326 18.51 12.18 -24.49
C THR A 326 19.75 11.88 -25.34
N GLY A 327 19.58 11.79 -26.66
CA GLY A 327 20.68 11.51 -27.59
C GLY A 327 21.82 12.54 -27.57
N ASP A 328 21.53 13.78 -27.16
CA ASP A 328 22.51 14.87 -26.98
C ASP A 328 23.08 14.94 -25.56
N GLY A 329 22.78 13.96 -24.71
CA GLY A 329 23.38 13.79 -23.38
C GLY A 329 22.72 14.57 -22.24
N ARG A 330 21.58 15.23 -22.49
CA ARG A 330 20.76 15.90 -21.47
C ARG A 330 19.86 14.90 -20.74
N PHE A 331 19.30 15.32 -19.61
CA PHE A 331 18.49 14.47 -18.74
C PHE A 331 17.07 15.02 -18.60
N ALA A 332 16.07 14.14 -18.65
CA ALA A 332 14.67 14.50 -18.46
C ALA A 332 13.98 13.50 -17.52
N LEU A 333 12.77 13.82 -17.04
CA LEU A 333 11.92 12.79 -16.44
C LEU A 333 11.51 11.78 -17.52
N ALA A 334 11.14 10.57 -17.12
CA ALA A 334 10.78 9.51 -18.06
C ALA A 334 9.67 9.95 -19.05
N GLY A 335 9.92 9.75 -20.34
CA GLY A 335 9.01 10.13 -21.43
C GLY A 335 8.94 11.62 -21.76
N GLU A 336 9.99 12.40 -21.42
CA GLU A 336 10.10 13.85 -21.71
C GLU A 336 11.39 14.24 -22.48
N GLY A 337 12.22 13.26 -22.85
CA GLY A 337 13.50 13.39 -23.53
C GLY A 337 13.50 13.03 -25.01
#